data_AF-A0A7J2H6M6-F1
#
_entry.id   AF-A0A7J2H6M6-F1
#
_cell.length_a   1.000
_cell.length_b   1.000
_cell.length_c   1.000
_cell.angle_alpha   90.00
_cell.angle_beta   90.00
_cell.angle_gamma   90.00
#
_symmetry.space_group_name_H-M   'P 1'
#
loop_
_entity.id
_entity.type
_entity.pdbx_description
1 polymer ?
#
loop_
_entity_poly.entity_id
_entity_poly.type
_entity_poly.pdbx_seq_one_letter_code
_entity_poly.pdbx_strand_id
1 'polypeptide(L)' 'MRPVSPGLAYEAVKKARKGLIRVRILVDERARRIADVRITGDFFMYPEDALWRLEEELRGTALDAAEVAYKVRRA' A
#
# COMPACT_ATOMS: atom_id res chain seq x y z
N MET A 1 18.36 -2.13 -15.26
CA MET A 1 17.41 -1.46 -14.35
C MET A 1 16.27 -0.94 -15.25
N ARG A 2 15.10 -1.60 -15.28
CA ARG A 2 13.99 -1.14 -16.14
C ARG A 2 13.56 0.25 -15.65
N PRO A 3 13.41 1.25 -16.53
CA PRO A 3 12.80 2.49 -16.13
C PRO A 3 11.39 2.14 -15.67
N VAL A 4 11.11 2.37 -14.39
CA VAL A 4 9.72 2.43 -13.92
C VAL A 4 9.08 3.46 -14.85
N SER A 5 8.04 3.03 -15.57
CA SER A 5 7.19 3.95 -16.31
C SER A 5 6.77 5.06 -15.33
N PRO A 6 6.44 6.28 -15.77
CA PRO A 6 5.92 7.31 -14.88
C PRO A 6 4.56 6.84 -14.34
N GLY A 7 4.59 5.92 -13.38
CA GLY A 7 3.46 5.53 -12.59
C GLY A 7 3.20 6.66 -11.64
N LEU A 8 1.93 6.99 -11.43
CA LEU A 8 1.61 8.00 -10.45
C LEU A 8 2.00 7.50 -9.06
N ALA A 9 2.87 8.27 -8.42
CA ALA A 9 3.19 8.09 -7.02
C ALA A 9 2.19 8.90 -6.19
N TYR A 10 1.46 8.24 -5.31
CA TYR A 10 0.62 8.90 -4.32
C TYR A 10 1.17 8.68 -2.93
N GLU A 11 1.10 9.71 -2.11
CA GLU A 11 1.47 9.64 -0.70
C GLU A 11 0.30 10.13 0.16
N ALA A 12 0.01 9.38 1.21
CA ALA A 12 -0.98 9.72 2.21
C ALA A 12 -0.38 9.58 3.61
N VAL A 13 -0.71 10.50 4.50
CA VAL A 13 -0.30 10.45 5.90
C VAL A 13 -1.54 10.56 6.78
N LYS A 14 -1.65 9.68 7.76
CA LYS A 14 -2.75 9.64 8.73
C LYS A 14 -2.19 9.58 10.14
N LYS A 15 -2.54 10.57 10.97
CA LYS A 15 -2.35 10.48 12.42
C LYS A 15 -3.43 9.57 13.02
N ALA A 16 -2.99 8.52 13.69
CA ALA A 16 -3.81 7.62 14.49
C ALA A 16 -3.63 7.92 15.98
N ARG A 17 -4.52 7.40 16.83
CA ARG A 17 -4.49 7.66 18.29
C ARG A 17 -3.18 7.26 18.98
N LYS A 18 -2.43 6.31 18.43
CA LYS A 18 -1.18 5.78 19.01
C LYS A 18 0.02 5.89 18.07
N GLY A 19 -0.05 6.69 17.00
CA GLY A 19 0.98 6.64 15.97
C GLY A 19 0.72 7.47 14.72
N LEU A 20 1.72 7.53 13.84
CA LEU A 20 1.62 8.09 12.50
C LEU A 20 1.71 6.96 11.49
N ILE A 21 0.77 6.89 10.55
CA ILE A 21 0.81 5.97 9.41
C ILE A 21 1.05 6.77 8.15
N ARG A 22 2.08 6.43 7.39
CA ARG A 22 2.43 6.99 6.09
C ARG A 22 2.34 5.87 5.06
N VAL A 23 1.59 6.13 4.00
CA VAL A 23 1.39 5.18 2.91
C VAL A 23 1.86 5.84 1.63
N ARG A 24 2.72 5.14 0.89
CA ARG A 24 3.13 5.51 -0.47
C ARG A 24 2.68 4.40 -1.40
N ILE A 25 1.97 4.75 -2.46
CA ILE A 25 1.59 3.80 -3.50
C ILE A 25 2.17 4.27 -4.83
N LEU A 26 2.67 3.32 -5.60
CA LEU A 26 3.00 3.49 -7.00
C LEU A 26 1.92 2.79 -7.80
N VAL A 27 1.35 3.51 -8.76
CA VAL A 27 0.27 3.01 -9.60
C VAL A 27 0.76 2.90 -11.03
N ASP A 28 0.56 1.74 -11.62
CA ASP A 28 0.67 1.57 -13.06
C ASP A 28 -0.65 1.98 -13.71
N GLU A 29 -0.70 3.16 -14.31
CA GLU A 29 -1.91 3.67 -14.98
C GLU A 29 -2.30 2.85 -16.21
N ARG A 30 -1.32 2.26 -16.92
CA ARG A 30 -1.58 1.45 -18.12
C ARG A 30 -2.27 0.14 -17.74
N ALA A 31 -1.79 -0.49 -16.68
CA ALA A 31 -2.37 -1.72 -16.15
C ALA A 31 -3.56 -1.48 -15.19
N ARG A 32 -3.79 -0.22 -14.77
CA ARG A 32 -4.73 0.17 -13.70
C ARG A 32 -4.56 -0.68 -12.43
N ARG A 33 -3.31 -0.86 -12.01
CA ARG A 33 -2.94 -1.70 -10.85
C ARG A 33 -1.96 -1.00 -9.93
N ILE A 34 -1.93 -1.41 -8.68
CA ILE A 34 -0.91 -0.99 -7.72
C ILE A 34 0.40 -1.67 -8.11
N ALA A 35 1.36 -0.89 -8.62
CA ALA A 35 2.69 -1.38 -8.96
C ALA A 35 3.53 -1.63 -7.70
N ASP A 36 3.38 -0.78 -6.70
CA ASP A 36 4.08 -0.90 -5.42
C ASP A 36 3.29 -0.23 -4.29
N VAL A 37 3.44 -0.72 -3.07
CA VAL A 37 2.95 -0.06 -1.88
C VAL A 37 4.01 -0.10 -0.79
N ARG A 38 4.14 0.99 -0.05
CA ARG A 38 5.03 1.11 1.09
C ARG A 38 4.29 1.76 2.23
N ILE A 39 4.11 1.03 3.32
CA ILE A 39 3.45 1.48 4.54
C ILE A 39 4.53 1.63 5.60
N THR A 40 4.73 2.86 6.08
CA THR A 40 5.72 3.17 7.12
C THR A 40 5.04 3.97 8.22
N GLY A 41 5.62 3.96 9.41
CA GLY A 41 5.00 4.68 10.51
C GLY A 41 5.49 4.24 11.88
N ASP A 42 4.97 4.92 12.88
CA ASP A 42 5.18 4.60 14.28
C ASP A 42 3.91 3.87 14.76
N PHE A 43 3.78 2.59 14.42
CA PHE A 43 2.67 1.75 14.83
C PHE A 43 3.18 0.37 15.21
N PHE A 44 2.48 -0.26 16.16
CA PHE A 44 2.75 -1.64 16.54
C PHE A 44 1.82 -2.54 15.72
N MET A 45 2.40 -3.44 14.94
CA MET A 45 1.67 -4.46 14.20
C MET A 45 2.12 -5.83 14.70
N TYR A 46 1.15 -6.67 15.04
CA TYR A 46 1.38 -8.03 15.48
C TYR A 46 0.56 -8.97 14.59
N PRO A 47 1.17 -9.98 13.98
CA PRO A 47 2.61 -10.29 13.97
C PRO A 47 3.45 -9.26 13.19
N GLU A 48 4.77 -9.24 13.41
CA GLU A 48 5.69 -8.27 12.78
C GLU A 48 5.71 -8.40 11.24
N ASP A 49 5.44 -9.60 10.72
CA ASP A 49 5.32 -9.92 9.30
C ASP A 49 3.97 -9.55 8.66
N ALA A 50 2.95 -9.18 9.44
CA ALA A 50 1.64 -8.82 8.90
C ALA A 50 1.70 -7.61 7.96
N LEU A 51 2.59 -6.65 8.25
CA LEU A 51 2.80 -5.48 7.41
C LEU A 51 3.32 -5.87 6.02
N TRP A 52 4.35 -6.72 6.00
CA TRP A 52 4.97 -7.21 4.78
C TRP A 52 3.97 -7.99 3.93
N ARG A 53 3.17 -8.86 4.56
CA ARG A 53 2.10 -9.60 3.87
C ARG A 53 1.04 -8.68 3.29
N LEU A 54 0.63 -7.65 4.03
CA LEU A 54 -0.32 -6.67 3.52
C LEU A 54 0.24 -5.91 2.32
N GLU A 55 1.50 -5.50 2.36
CA GLU A 55 2.17 -4.82 1.25
C GLU A 55 2.25 -5.73 0.00
N GLU A 56 2.62 -7.00 0.17
CA GLU A 56 2.65 -7.98 -0.92
C GLU A 56 1.26 -8.25 -1.50
N GLU A 57 0.24 -8.40 -0.64
CA GLU A 57 -1.14 -8.64 -1.08
C GLU A 57 -1.72 -7.46 -1.85
N LEU A 58 -1.35 -6.23 -1.50
CA LEU A 58 -1.76 -5.01 -2.18
C LEU A 58 -1.00 -4.80 -3.49
N ARG A 59 0.26 -5.25 -3.59
CA ARG A 59 1.04 -5.18 -4.82
C ARG A 59 0.38 -6.03 -5.92
N GLY A 60 0.12 -5.42 -7.07
CA GLY A 60 -0.55 -6.06 -8.20
C GLY A 60 -2.08 -6.07 -8.13
N THR A 61 -2.67 -5.61 -7.02
CA THR A 61 -4.13 -5.45 -6.88
C THR A 61 -4.65 -4.42 -7.87
N ALA A 62 -5.87 -4.62 -8.38
CA ALA A 62 -6.52 -3.65 -9.24
C ALA A 62 -6.71 -2.31 -8.51
N LEU A 63 -6.69 -1.20 -9.24
CA LEU A 63 -6.98 0.12 -8.66
C LEU A 63 -8.48 0.28 -8.40
N ASP A 64 -9.01 -0.55 -7.52
CA ASP A 64 -10.40 -0.62 -7.12
C ASP A 64 -10.51 -0.49 -5.59
N ALA A 65 -11.31 0.48 -5.15
CA ALA A 65 -11.44 0.79 -3.73
C ALA A 65 -12.10 -0.35 -2.93
N ALA A 66 -13.02 -1.11 -3.53
CA ALA A 66 -13.68 -2.22 -2.86
C ALA A 66 -12.72 -3.41 -2.68
N GLU A 67 -11.93 -3.72 -3.70
CA GLU A 67 -10.93 -4.80 -3.64
C GLU A 67 -9.80 -4.49 -2.64
N VAL A 68 -9.30 -3.24 -2.66
CA VAL A 68 -8.31 -2.77 -1.68
C VAL A 68 -8.88 -2.82 -0.26
N ALA A 69 -10.10 -2.32 -0.05
CA ALA A 69 -10.73 -2.38 1.26
C ALA A 69 -10.96 -3.82 1.74
N TYR A 70 -11.32 -4.74 0.84
CA TYR A 70 -11.46 -6.15 1.16
C TYR A 70 -10.15 -6.75 1.66
N LYS A 71 -9.03 -6.51 0.95
CA LYS A 71 -7.70 -7.00 1.34
C LYS A 71 -7.25 -6.42 2.67
N VAL A 72 -7.40 -5.11 2.87
CA VAL A 72 -7.05 -4.45 4.15
C VAL A 72 -7.86 -4.98 5.33
N ARG A 73 -9.12 -5.39 5.12
CA ARG A 73 -9.98 -5.94 6.19
C ARG A 73 -9.66 -7.39 6.55
N ARG A 74 -8.90 -8.11 5.71
CA ARG A 74 -8.52 -9.51 5.94
C ARG A 74 -7.10 -9.68 6.46
N ALA A 75 -6.26 -8.67 6.32
CA ALA A 75 -4.93 -8.62 6.91
C ALA A 75 -5.01 -8.37 8.42
#